data_AF-A0AAP0S1E4-F1
#
_entry.id   AF-A0AAP0S1E4-F1
#
_cell.length_a   1.000
_cell.length_b   1.000
_cell.length_c   1.000
_cell.angle_alpha   90.00
_cell.angle_beta   90.00
_cell.angle_gamma   90.00
#
_symmetry.space_group_name_H-M   'P 1'
#
loop_
_entity.id
_entity.type
_entity.pdbx_description
1 polymer ?
#
loop_
_entity_poly.entity_id
_entity_poly.type
_entity_poly.pdbx_seq_one_letter_code
_entity_poly.pdbx_strand_id
1 'polypeptide(L)'
;MLCLLDFDSAAPPEQAWRRRLNSHANILKEFSVTFMEAIKMIFISREGGNKNYASVLAPGQHEGLGKSGDQGISSWGWNLSGQHSTYHALFPRAWTIYDGEPDPELKVSCRQISPFIPHNYRDSSLPAAVFVYTLVNTGKERAKVSLLFTWANSIGRISHLSGDHVNEPFICFLPLYGCCRTAKGNPPVTFAIAACETQNVSVTVLPCFGLSEGSCITAKDMWGTMVQDGQFDRENFNSGPSMPSSPGETPCAAVSASAWVEPHGKCTVAFALAWSSPKVKFSKGSSYHRRYTKYYGTSERAAQNLVHDALTNYKRWEEEIEKWQSPILKDDRLPEWYKFTLFNELYFLVAGGTVWIGTYHY
;
A
#
# COMPACT_ATOMS: atom_id res chain seq x y z
N MET A 1 -34.88 -11.08 -19.11
CA MET A 1 -33.51 -10.85 -19.64
C MET A 1 -32.92 -9.72 -18.80
N LEU A 2 -32.59 -9.91 -17.51
CA LEU A 2 -31.80 -10.97 -16.86
C LEU A 2 -30.38 -11.07 -17.44
N CYS A 3 -29.38 -10.98 -16.55
CA CYS A 3 -27.94 -10.80 -16.81
C CYS A 3 -27.52 -9.43 -17.37
N LEU A 4 -27.82 -8.34 -16.63
CA LEU A 4 -26.81 -7.27 -16.50
C LEU A 4 -25.76 -7.79 -15.50
N LEU A 5 -24.50 -7.76 -15.91
CA LEU A 5 -23.43 -8.46 -15.21
C LEU A 5 -23.11 -7.80 -13.87
N ASP A 6 -23.25 -8.54 -12.78
CA ASP A 6 -22.40 -8.38 -11.60
C ASP A 6 -20.96 -8.76 -12.00
N PHE A 7 -20.28 -7.85 -12.69
CA PHE A 7 -18.83 -7.90 -12.80
C PHE A 7 -18.28 -7.75 -11.38
N ASP A 8 -17.80 -8.86 -10.80
CA ASP A 8 -17.09 -8.81 -9.52
C ASP A 8 -15.75 -8.10 -9.75
N SER A 9 -15.77 -6.77 -9.68
CA SER A 9 -14.61 -5.90 -9.90
C SER A 9 -13.44 -6.16 -8.97
N ALA A 10 -13.60 -7.03 -7.97
CA ALA A 10 -12.55 -7.54 -7.10
C ALA A 10 -11.70 -8.66 -7.72
N ALA A 11 -12.20 -9.35 -8.74
CA ALA A 11 -11.50 -10.43 -9.42
C ALA A 11 -10.43 -9.90 -10.40
N PRO A 12 -9.30 -10.62 -10.58
CA PRO A 12 -8.40 -10.37 -11.69
C PRO A 12 -9.06 -10.76 -13.03
N PRO A 13 -8.72 -10.09 -14.14
CA PRO A 13 -9.06 -10.57 -15.47
C PRO A 13 -8.56 -12.01 -15.69
N GLU A 14 -9.30 -12.83 -16.42
CA GLU A 14 -8.92 -14.23 -16.70
C GLU A 14 -7.54 -14.34 -17.37
N GLN A 15 -7.18 -13.31 -18.15
CA GLN A 15 -5.92 -13.20 -18.87
C GLN A 15 -4.75 -12.78 -17.98
N ALA A 16 -4.96 -12.40 -16.71
CA ALA A 16 -3.88 -11.92 -15.85
C ALA A 16 -2.88 -13.04 -15.53
N TRP A 17 -1.58 -12.72 -15.58
CA TRP A 17 -0.54 -13.70 -15.24
C TRP A 17 -0.63 -14.06 -13.75
N ARG A 18 -0.70 -15.36 -13.41
CA ARG A 18 -0.95 -15.86 -12.05
C ARG A 18 0.24 -16.61 -11.45
N ARG A 19 0.50 -16.39 -10.16
CA ARG A 19 1.47 -17.12 -9.34
C ARG A 19 0.97 -17.34 -7.90
N ARG A 20 1.32 -18.47 -7.28
CA ARG A 20 1.10 -18.68 -5.83
C ARG A 20 2.11 -17.89 -5.00
N LEU A 21 1.67 -17.29 -3.91
CA LEU A 21 2.52 -16.46 -3.04
C LEU A 21 3.69 -17.24 -2.43
N ASN A 22 3.51 -18.52 -2.12
CA ASN A 22 4.57 -19.40 -1.59
C ASN A 22 5.56 -19.96 -2.64
N SER A 23 5.40 -19.63 -3.93
CA SER A 23 6.34 -20.07 -4.97
C SER A 23 7.67 -19.33 -4.81
N HIS A 24 8.79 -20.07 -4.85
CA HIS A 24 10.14 -19.54 -4.60
C HIS A 24 10.84 -18.96 -5.85
N ALA A 25 10.15 -18.80 -6.98
CA ALA A 25 10.75 -18.25 -8.20
C ALA A 25 11.26 -16.81 -7.99
N ASN A 26 12.49 -16.53 -8.42
CA ASN A 26 13.26 -15.29 -8.20
C ASN A 26 12.43 -14.03 -7.90
N ILE A 27 12.72 -13.40 -6.76
CA ILE A 27 12.29 -12.04 -6.43
C ILE A 27 12.79 -11.12 -7.55
N LEU A 28 11.87 -10.38 -8.19
CA LEU A 28 12.24 -9.31 -9.13
C LEU A 28 12.97 -8.21 -8.34
N LYS A 29 14.29 -8.10 -8.55
CA LYS A 29 15.20 -7.22 -7.79
C LYS A 29 15.28 -5.79 -8.34
N GLU A 30 14.22 -5.31 -9.00
CA GLU A 30 14.15 -3.95 -9.53
C GLU A 30 13.08 -3.19 -8.74
N PHE A 31 13.50 -2.06 -8.15
CA PHE A 31 12.89 -1.42 -6.97
C PHE A 31 13.02 -2.24 -5.69
N SER A 32 14.19 -2.14 -5.07
CA SER A 32 14.38 -2.46 -3.64
C SER A 32 13.69 -1.41 -2.74
N VAL A 33 12.37 -1.28 -2.85
CA VAL A 33 11.55 -1.04 -1.65
C VAL A 33 11.74 -2.30 -0.83
N THR A 34 12.64 -2.25 0.16
CA THR A 34 12.88 -3.45 0.96
C THR A 34 11.61 -3.77 1.72
N PHE A 35 11.36 -5.05 1.95
CA PHE A 35 10.18 -5.58 2.61
C PHE A 35 9.85 -4.90 3.97
N MET A 36 10.84 -4.24 4.59
CA MET A 36 10.72 -3.46 5.82
C MET A 36 9.94 -2.13 5.67
N GLU A 37 9.77 -1.61 4.46
CA GLU A 37 9.24 -0.25 4.25
C GLU A 37 7.71 -0.17 4.19
N ALA A 38 7.03 -1.27 3.81
CA ALA A 38 5.61 -1.25 3.47
C ALA A 38 4.93 -2.57 3.87
N ILE A 39 4.31 -2.63 5.05
CA ILE A 39 3.78 -3.88 5.59
C ILE A 39 2.26 -3.79 5.78
N LYS A 40 1.56 -4.80 5.26
CA LYS A 40 0.10 -4.90 5.24
C LYS A 40 -0.32 -6.03 6.18
N MET A 41 -1.32 -5.79 7.00
CA MET A 41 -1.77 -6.76 8.01
C MET A 41 -3.29 -6.81 8.07
N ILE A 42 -3.82 -7.90 8.59
CA ILE A 42 -5.24 -8.10 8.82
C ILE A 42 -5.48 -8.64 10.23
N PHE A 43 -6.48 -8.07 10.89
CA PHE A 43 -7.00 -8.48 12.19
C PHE A 43 -8.49 -8.72 12.03
N ILE A 44 -8.98 -9.86 12.51
CA ILE A 44 -10.35 -10.34 12.28
C ILE A 44 -10.89 -10.81 13.63
N SER A 45 -12.08 -10.35 13.99
CA SER A 45 -12.82 -10.83 15.16
C SER A 45 -14.26 -11.12 14.76
N ARG A 46 -14.79 -12.29 15.12
CA ARG A 46 -16.18 -12.69 14.84
C ARG A 46 -17.06 -12.56 16.08
N GLU A 47 -18.30 -12.12 15.91
CA GLU A 47 -19.23 -11.86 17.02
C GLU A 47 -19.54 -13.09 17.89
N GLY A 48 -19.28 -14.32 17.41
CA GLY A 48 -19.31 -15.54 18.23
C GLY A 48 -18.20 -15.65 19.29
N GLY A 49 -17.28 -14.68 19.38
CA GLY A 49 -16.28 -14.51 20.44
C GLY A 49 -15.11 -15.51 20.44
N ASN A 50 -15.28 -16.67 19.82
CA ASN A 50 -14.34 -17.80 19.88
C ASN A 50 -13.33 -17.84 18.71
N LYS A 51 -13.41 -16.91 17.75
CA LYS A 51 -12.55 -16.87 16.55
C LYS A 51 -12.00 -15.47 16.33
N ASN A 52 -10.73 -15.29 16.68
CA ASN A 52 -9.93 -14.12 16.35
C ASN A 52 -8.72 -14.55 15.52
N TYR A 53 -8.43 -13.84 14.44
CA TYR A 53 -7.29 -14.11 13.56
C TYR A 53 -6.47 -12.83 13.38
N ALA A 54 -5.15 -12.95 13.46
CA ALA A 54 -4.23 -11.85 13.18
C ALA A 54 -3.07 -12.37 12.34
N SER A 55 -2.81 -11.72 11.20
CA SER A 55 -1.67 -12.05 10.34
C SER A 55 -1.14 -10.85 9.60
N VAL A 56 0.18 -10.80 9.45
CA VAL A 56 0.79 -10.03 8.37
C VAL A 56 0.41 -10.69 7.04
N LEU A 57 0.07 -9.89 6.02
CA LEU A 57 -0.39 -10.34 4.71
C LEU A 57 0.78 -10.62 3.74
N ALA A 58 1.80 -11.32 4.24
CA ALA A 58 2.99 -11.70 3.48
C ALA A 58 3.45 -13.12 3.83
N PRO A 59 3.78 -13.97 2.84
CA PRO A 59 4.32 -15.30 3.08
C PRO A 59 5.79 -15.23 3.51
N GLY A 60 6.19 -16.07 4.46
CA GLY A 60 7.59 -16.32 4.77
C GLY A 60 7.93 -16.30 6.25
N GLN A 61 9.01 -16.99 6.61
CA GLN A 61 9.59 -16.92 7.94
C GLN A 61 10.70 -15.86 7.95
N HIS A 62 10.58 -14.85 8.81
CA HIS A 62 11.67 -13.91 9.05
C HIS A 62 12.75 -14.55 9.92
N GLU A 63 14.01 -14.29 9.60
CA GLU A 63 15.12 -14.67 10.47
C GLU A 63 14.99 -13.95 11.82
N GLY A 64 14.79 -14.71 12.90
CA GLY A 64 14.63 -14.18 14.25
C GLY A 64 13.20 -14.12 14.80
N LEU A 65 12.21 -14.68 14.10
CA LEU A 65 10.87 -14.90 14.66
C LEU A 65 10.92 -15.56 16.06
N GLY A 66 10.19 -15.00 17.02
CA GLY A 66 10.04 -15.57 18.36
C GLY A 66 11.24 -15.41 19.29
N LYS A 67 12.21 -14.53 18.99
CA LYS A 67 13.25 -14.16 19.96
C LYS A 67 12.61 -13.51 21.20
N SER A 68 12.83 -14.11 22.36
CA SER A 68 12.35 -13.58 23.64
C SER A 68 12.93 -12.19 23.92
N GLY A 69 12.07 -11.17 23.99
CA GLY A 69 12.45 -9.78 24.23
C GLY A 69 12.31 -8.87 23.01
N ASP A 70 12.19 -9.40 21.78
CA ASP A 70 12.14 -8.58 20.57
C ASP A 70 10.90 -7.64 20.56
N GLN A 71 11.16 -6.34 20.42
CA GLN A 71 10.17 -5.27 20.35
C GLN A 71 9.92 -4.80 18.91
N GLY A 72 10.69 -5.31 17.95
CA GLY A 72 10.61 -5.02 16.53
C GLY A 72 9.60 -5.91 15.78
N ILE A 73 9.71 -5.95 14.45
CA ILE A 73 8.73 -6.57 13.57
C ILE A 73 8.61 -8.10 13.73
N SER A 74 9.58 -8.79 14.36
CA SER A 74 9.51 -10.24 14.56
C SER A 74 8.44 -10.67 15.57
N SER A 75 7.96 -9.71 16.39
CA SER A 75 6.85 -9.88 17.34
C SER A 75 5.47 -10.01 16.69
N TRP A 76 5.36 -9.70 15.39
CA TRP A 76 4.10 -9.74 14.65
C TRP A 76 3.70 -11.17 14.24
N GLY A 77 2.42 -11.36 13.91
CA GLY A 77 1.89 -12.65 13.46
C GLY A 77 2.25 -12.97 12.02
N TRP A 78 3.44 -13.53 11.77
CA TRP A 78 3.89 -13.98 10.44
C TRP A 78 3.31 -15.36 10.08
N ASN A 79 1.98 -15.46 10.14
CA ASN A 79 1.24 -16.73 10.13
C ASN A 79 0.74 -17.16 8.73
N LEU A 80 0.95 -16.35 7.70
CA LEU A 80 0.43 -16.59 6.36
C LEU A 80 1.25 -17.67 5.63
N SER A 81 0.64 -18.84 5.36
CA SER A 81 1.32 -19.92 4.64
C SER A 81 1.52 -19.59 3.15
N GLY A 82 0.60 -18.79 2.59
CA GLY A 82 0.57 -18.45 1.17
C GLY A 82 0.18 -19.61 0.25
N GLN A 83 -0.31 -20.73 0.79
CA GLN A 83 -0.75 -21.90 0.02
C GLN A 83 -2.07 -21.65 -0.72
N HIS A 84 -3.00 -20.91 -0.09
CA HIS A 84 -4.28 -20.51 -0.67
C HIS A 84 -4.28 -19.04 -1.12
N SER A 85 -3.09 -18.45 -1.22
CA SER A 85 -2.91 -17.07 -1.63
C SER A 85 -2.25 -16.97 -3.01
N THR A 86 -2.80 -16.13 -3.90
CA THR A 86 -2.32 -15.97 -5.28
C THR A 86 -2.16 -14.52 -5.67
N TYR A 87 -1.03 -14.22 -6.31
CA TYR A 87 -0.75 -12.96 -6.97
C TYR A 87 -1.09 -13.06 -8.45
N HIS A 88 -1.66 -11.98 -9.00
CA HIS A 88 -1.95 -11.83 -10.43
C HIS A 88 -1.43 -10.50 -10.94
N ALA A 89 -0.93 -10.43 -12.18
CA ALA A 89 -0.40 -9.21 -12.79
C ALA A 89 -0.91 -9.00 -14.21
N LEU A 90 -1.39 -7.79 -14.46
CA LEU A 90 -1.73 -7.27 -15.78
C LEU A 90 -1.47 -5.75 -15.78
N PHE A 91 -0.20 -5.38 -15.95
CA PHE A 91 0.31 -4.02 -15.80
C PHE A 91 -0.59 -2.97 -16.50
N PRO A 92 -0.94 -1.86 -15.82
CA PRO A 92 -0.41 -1.37 -14.54
C PRO A 92 -1.17 -1.84 -13.29
N ARG A 93 -1.97 -2.90 -13.41
CA ARG A 93 -2.75 -3.46 -12.30
C ARG A 93 -2.17 -4.78 -11.81
N ALA A 94 -2.32 -5.02 -10.52
CA ALA A 94 -2.02 -6.31 -9.90
C ALA A 94 -3.08 -6.67 -8.85
N TRP A 95 -3.20 -7.95 -8.53
CA TRP A 95 -4.14 -8.47 -7.53
C TRP A 95 -3.41 -9.42 -6.58
N THR A 96 -3.71 -9.35 -5.30
CA THR A 96 -3.34 -10.41 -4.34
C THR A 96 -4.62 -10.95 -3.70
N ILE A 97 -4.95 -12.19 -4.00
CA ILE A 97 -6.10 -12.90 -3.43
C ILE A 97 -5.61 -13.78 -2.29
N TYR A 98 -6.24 -13.68 -1.13
CA TYR A 98 -6.10 -14.57 0.01
C TYR A 98 -7.46 -15.27 0.18
N ASP A 99 -7.53 -16.57 -0.11
CA ASP A 99 -8.77 -17.36 -0.09
C ASP A 99 -8.76 -18.29 1.13
N GLY A 100 -9.45 -17.90 2.21
CA GLY A 100 -9.45 -18.67 3.45
C GLY A 100 -8.18 -18.53 4.30
N GLU A 101 -7.38 -17.48 4.10
CA GLU A 101 -6.20 -17.14 4.91
C GLU A 101 -6.27 -15.66 5.37
N PRO A 102 -6.03 -15.33 6.65
CA PRO A 102 -5.83 -16.23 7.79
C PRO A 102 -7.13 -16.84 8.37
N ASP A 103 -8.29 -16.31 7.98
CA ASP A 103 -9.62 -16.82 8.38
C ASP A 103 -10.23 -17.68 7.26
N PRO A 104 -10.51 -18.99 7.48
CA PRO A 104 -11.15 -19.86 6.49
C PRO A 104 -12.51 -19.39 5.97
N GLU A 105 -13.20 -18.53 6.71
CA GLU A 105 -14.53 -18.00 6.40
C GLU A 105 -14.50 -16.56 5.84
N LEU A 106 -13.32 -16.05 5.45
CA LEU A 106 -13.13 -14.75 4.81
C LEU A 106 -12.30 -14.86 3.53
N LYS A 107 -12.77 -14.25 2.44
CA LYS A 107 -11.98 -14.02 1.24
C LYS A 107 -11.55 -12.56 1.15
N VAL A 108 -10.28 -12.33 0.84
CA VAL A 108 -9.69 -11.00 0.73
C VAL A 108 -9.02 -10.85 -0.62
N SER A 109 -9.45 -9.86 -1.42
CA SER A 109 -8.77 -9.49 -2.68
C SER A 109 -8.22 -8.08 -2.59
N CYS A 110 -6.90 -7.93 -2.66
CA CYS A 110 -6.20 -6.64 -2.70
C CYS A 110 -5.87 -6.29 -4.16
N ARG A 111 -6.59 -5.32 -4.74
CA ARG A 111 -6.29 -4.75 -6.05
C ARG A 111 -5.29 -3.62 -5.91
N GLN A 112 -4.28 -3.60 -6.76
CA GLN A 112 -3.19 -2.63 -6.76
C GLN A 112 -3.22 -1.87 -8.08
N ILE A 113 -3.33 -0.54 -8.01
CA ILE A 113 -3.57 0.33 -9.17
C ILE A 113 -2.55 1.46 -9.13
N SER A 114 -1.76 1.59 -10.19
CA SER A 114 -1.01 2.82 -10.48
C SER A 114 -1.55 3.47 -11.76
N PRO A 115 -1.62 4.81 -11.83
CA PRO A 115 -2.08 5.50 -13.02
C PRO A 115 -1.02 5.35 -14.12
N PHE A 116 -1.28 4.47 -15.09
CA PHE A 116 -0.56 4.41 -16.36
C PHE A 116 -1.60 4.29 -17.47
N ILE A 117 -1.84 5.41 -18.14
CA ILE A 117 -2.95 5.62 -19.06
C ILE A 117 -2.38 6.26 -20.33
N PRO A 118 -2.35 5.55 -21.48
CA PRO A 118 -1.87 6.08 -22.75
C PRO A 118 -2.48 7.45 -23.07
N HIS A 119 -1.66 8.37 -23.59
CA HIS A 119 -2.00 9.76 -23.91
C HIS A 119 -2.40 10.67 -22.72
N ASN A 120 -2.57 10.15 -21.50
CA ASN A 120 -2.76 10.96 -20.30
C ASN A 120 -1.42 11.24 -19.59
N TYR A 121 -0.73 12.29 -20.04
CA TYR A 121 0.57 12.73 -19.52
C TYR A 121 0.52 13.47 -18.17
N ARG A 122 -0.66 13.61 -17.55
CA ARG A 122 -0.81 14.10 -16.18
C ARG A 122 -0.78 12.92 -15.23
N ASP A 123 -1.78 12.05 -15.34
CA ASP A 123 -2.00 10.98 -14.37
C ASP A 123 -0.88 9.92 -14.48
N SER A 124 -0.41 9.63 -15.70
CA SER A 124 0.74 8.74 -15.94
C SER A 124 2.10 9.28 -15.47
N SER A 125 2.14 10.45 -14.84
CA SER A 125 3.35 11.00 -14.21
C SER A 125 3.30 10.97 -12.67
N LEU A 126 2.18 10.56 -12.07
CA LEU A 126 1.96 10.71 -10.64
C LEU A 126 2.69 9.63 -9.83
N PRO A 127 3.47 10.00 -8.81
CA PRO A 127 4.10 9.06 -7.89
C PRO A 127 3.08 8.59 -6.84
N ALA A 128 2.11 7.77 -7.28
CA ALA A 128 1.03 7.26 -6.45
C ALA A 128 0.63 5.81 -6.80
N ALA A 129 0.14 5.09 -5.80
CA ALA A 129 -0.46 3.76 -5.93
C ALA A 129 -1.67 3.62 -4.99
N VAL A 130 -2.67 2.87 -5.41
CA VAL A 130 -3.92 2.63 -4.66
C VAL A 130 -4.10 1.14 -4.43
N PHE A 131 -4.51 0.77 -3.21
CA PHE A 131 -4.70 -0.59 -2.74
C PHE A 131 -6.15 -0.78 -2.29
N VAL A 132 -6.99 -1.34 -3.17
CA VAL A 132 -8.42 -1.55 -2.92
C VAL A 132 -8.64 -2.98 -2.45
N TYR A 133 -8.92 -3.14 -1.17
CA TYR A 133 -9.29 -4.42 -0.58
C TYR A 133 -10.78 -4.66 -0.71
N THR A 134 -11.15 -5.81 -1.26
CA THR A 134 -12.50 -6.37 -1.17
C THR A 134 -12.50 -7.48 -0.15
N LEU A 135 -13.42 -7.39 0.81
CA LEU A 135 -13.63 -8.35 1.89
C LEU A 135 -14.96 -9.06 1.63
N VAL A 136 -14.97 -10.38 1.56
CA VAL A 136 -16.18 -11.19 1.39
C VAL A 136 -16.25 -12.22 2.51
N ASN A 137 -17.23 -12.07 3.40
CA ASN A 137 -17.46 -12.98 4.51
C ASN A 137 -18.29 -14.17 4.03
N THR A 138 -17.71 -15.36 3.93
CA THR A 138 -18.43 -16.58 3.53
C THR A 138 -18.99 -17.35 4.72
N GLY A 139 -18.64 -16.94 5.94
CA GLY A 139 -19.13 -17.53 7.19
C GLY A 139 -20.53 -17.08 7.59
N LYS A 140 -21.06 -17.74 8.62
CA LYS A 140 -22.40 -17.47 9.19
C LYS A 140 -22.42 -16.37 10.25
N GLU A 141 -21.27 -16.02 10.79
CA GLU A 141 -21.10 -14.99 11.81
C GLU A 141 -20.59 -13.69 11.18
N ARG A 142 -21.03 -12.56 11.72
CA ARG A 142 -20.50 -11.25 11.37
C ARG A 142 -19.04 -11.13 11.79
N ALA A 143 -18.23 -10.48 10.95
CA ALA A 143 -16.81 -10.28 11.20
C ALA A 143 -16.46 -8.78 11.25
N LYS A 144 -15.79 -8.33 12.32
CA LYS A 144 -15.01 -7.08 12.33
C LYS A 144 -13.68 -7.38 11.66
N VAL A 145 -13.39 -6.70 10.56
CA VAL A 145 -12.13 -6.83 9.83
C VAL A 145 -11.41 -5.50 9.85
N SER A 146 -10.22 -5.48 10.44
CA SER A 146 -9.33 -4.33 10.50
C SER A 146 -8.11 -4.59 9.62
N LEU A 147 -7.98 -3.78 8.56
CA LEU A 147 -6.80 -3.79 7.69
C LEU A 147 -5.83 -2.72 8.18
N LEU A 148 -4.56 -3.07 8.27
CA LEU A 148 -3.49 -2.15 8.64
C LEU A 148 -2.53 -1.98 7.47
N PHE A 149 -2.17 -0.73 7.17
CA PHE A 149 -1.06 -0.39 6.28
C PHE A 149 -0.03 0.42 7.06
N THR A 150 1.15 -0.16 7.26
CA THR A 150 2.30 0.52 7.88
C THR A 150 3.29 1.00 6.82
N TRP A 151 3.96 2.11 7.10
CA TRP A 151 5.06 2.63 6.29
C TRP A 151 6.23 3.08 7.17
N ALA A 152 7.44 2.64 6.84
CA ALA A 152 8.65 3.16 7.49
C ALA A 152 9.03 4.50 6.86
N ASN A 153 9.21 5.55 7.66
CA ASN A 153 9.67 6.85 7.17
C ASN A 153 11.16 6.74 6.80
N SER A 154 11.42 6.26 5.60
CA SER A 154 12.75 5.94 5.07
C SER A 154 12.70 5.92 3.54
N ILE A 155 13.83 6.20 2.88
CA ILE A 155 14.03 6.05 1.42
C ILE A 155 15.00 4.90 1.10
N GLY A 156 15.13 3.95 2.02
CA GLY A 156 15.98 2.78 1.92
C GLY A 156 17.47 2.99 2.17
N ARG A 157 18.15 1.85 2.32
CA ARG A 157 19.62 1.66 2.37
C ARG A 157 20.38 2.35 3.51
N ILE A 158 20.35 3.69 3.58
CA ILE A 158 21.14 4.50 4.54
C ILE A 158 20.40 5.73 5.08
N SER A 159 19.12 5.96 4.74
CA SER A 159 18.37 7.14 5.20
C SER A 159 18.12 7.19 6.70
N HIS A 160 17.88 6.05 7.34
CA HIS A 160 17.74 5.99 8.80
C HIS A 160 18.98 6.55 9.52
N LEU A 161 20.17 6.47 8.93
CA LEU A 161 21.41 7.05 9.46
C LEU A 161 21.43 8.59 9.49
N SER A 162 20.44 9.27 8.90
CA SER A 162 20.40 10.74 8.90
C SER A 162 19.69 11.37 10.10
N GLY A 163 18.75 10.68 10.75
CA GLY A 163 17.87 11.31 11.73
C GLY A 163 16.97 12.39 11.13
N ASP A 164 16.33 13.20 11.98
CA ASP A 164 15.40 14.28 11.62
C ASP A 164 14.15 13.84 10.82
N HIS A 165 13.74 12.58 10.94
CA HIS A 165 12.51 12.09 10.30
C HIS A 165 11.31 12.44 11.18
N VAL A 166 10.23 12.95 10.58
CA VAL A 166 9.03 13.42 11.28
C VAL A 166 7.79 12.85 10.62
N ASN A 167 6.88 12.29 11.42
CA ASN A 167 5.56 11.86 10.99
C ASN A 167 4.50 12.82 11.55
N GLU A 168 3.50 13.19 10.75
CA GLU A 168 2.43 14.10 11.13
C GLU A 168 1.08 13.50 10.66
N PRO A 169 0.09 13.34 11.55
CA PRO A 169 -1.27 12.99 11.14
C PRO A 169 -1.90 14.19 10.42
N PHE A 170 -2.71 13.95 9.39
CA PHE A 170 -3.48 15.02 8.76
C PHE A 170 -4.96 14.66 8.58
N ILE A 171 -5.80 15.69 8.59
CA ILE A 171 -7.24 15.56 8.39
C ILE A 171 -7.58 16.14 7.02
N CYS A 172 -7.65 15.26 6.02
CA CYS A 172 -8.21 15.57 4.70
C CYS A 172 -9.09 14.40 4.23
N PHE A 173 -10.01 13.99 5.11
CA PHE A 173 -11.03 12.94 4.93
C PHE A 173 -10.54 11.51 4.59
N LEU A 174 -9.48 10.91 5.16
CA LEU A 174 -8.42 11.27 6.13
C LEU A 174 -7.14 10.56 5.61
N PRO A 175 -5.89 10.96 5.94
CA PRO A 175 -4.95 10.03 6.65
C PRO A 175 -3.56 10.60 7.14
N LEU A 176 -2.47 9.81 7.12
CA LEU A 176 -1.12 10.10 7.67
C LEU A 176 -0.08 10.56 6.63
N TYR A 177 0.83 11.44 7.08
CA TYR A 177 1.94 11.99 6.30
C TYR A 177 3.28 11.77 7.03
N GLY A 178 4.32 11.40 6.29
CA GLY A 178 5.68 11.24 6.80
C GLY A 178 6.68 12.03 5.97
N CYS A 179 7.42 12.96 6.59
CA CYS A 179 8.49 13.70 5.93
C CYS A 179 9.85 13.08 6.28
N CYS A 180 10.59 12.64 5.27
CA CYS A 180 11.95 12.11 5.40
C CYS A 180 12.95 13.21 5.01
N ARG A 181 13.60 13.81 6.02
CA ARG A 181 14.70 14.74 5.77
C ARG A 181 15.98 13.97 5.48
N THR A 182 16.44 14.08 4.23
CA THR A 182 17.65 13.36 3.78
C THR A 182 18.91 14.14 4.10
N ALA A 183 19.89 13.52 4.76
CA ALA A 183 21.19 14.15 5.01
C ALA A 183 21.97 14.54 3.72
N LYS A 184 23.00 15.37 3.92
CA LYS A 184 24.01 15.79 2.93
C LYS A 184 23.46 16.68 1.79
N GLY A 185 22.47 17.52 2.08
CA GLY A 185 21.95 18.52 1.13
C GLY A 185 21.20 17.91 -0.06
N ASN A 186 20.62 16.72 0.12
CA ASN A 186 19.70 16.13 -0.84
C ASN A 186 18.29 16.74 -0.64
N PRO A 187 17.44 16.74 -1.69
CA PRO A 187 16.07 17.23 -1.58
C PRO A 187 15.26 16.35 -0.61
N PRO A 188 14.40 16.93 0.26
CA PRO A 188 13.54 16.15 1.12
C PRO A 188 12.63 15.23 0.29
N VAL A 189 12.34 14.06 0.83
CA VAL A 189 11.40 13.10 0.26
C VAL A 189 10.29 12.89 1.25
N THR A 190 9.06 12.87 0.75
CA THR A 190 7.89 12.86 1.61
C THR A 190 6.93 11.78 1.17
N PHE A 191 6.48 10.95 2.10
CA PHE A 191 5.51 9.90 1.88
C PHE A 191 4.17 10.28 2.51
N ALA A 192 3.09 9.78 1.93
CA ALA A 192 1.78 9.80 2.58
C ALA A 192 1.11 8.45 2.35
N ILE A 193 0.63 7.83 3.42
CA ILE A 193 -0.18 6.61 3.38
C ILE A 193 -1.60 6.93 3.83
N ALA A 194 -2.57 6.32 3.14
CA ALA A 194 -3.94 6.80 3.13
C ALA A 194 -4.97 5.71 3.25
N ALA A 195 -6.15 6.04 3.81
CA ALA A 195 -7.35 5.21 3.80
C ALA A 195 -8.62 6.09 3.75
N CYS A 196 -9.63 5.68 3.00
CA CYS A 196 -10.89 6.43 2.91
C CYS A 196 -11.87 6.01 4.02
N GLU A 197 -12.26 6.96 4.88
CA GLU A 197 -13.35 6.74 5.87
C GLU A 197 -14.71 6.82 5.15
N THR A 198 -15.61 5.88 5.46
CA THR A 198 -16.94 5.80 4.85
C THR A 198 -17.97 5.37 5.91
N GLN A 199 -19.26 5.36 5.57
CA GLN A 199 -20.32 4.89 6.48
C GLN A 199 -20.08 3.47 7.05
N ASN A 200 -19.34 2.62 6.32
CA ASN A 200 -19.06 1.23 6.69
C ASN A 200 -17.59 0.99 7.09
N VAL A 201 -16.73 2.01 7.05
CA VAL A 201 -15.27 1.91 7.27
C VAL A 201 -14.82 3.03 8.19
N SER A 202 -14.43 2.69 9.41
CA SER A 202 -13.82 3.62 10.39
C SER A 202 -12.31 3.64 10.22
N VAL A 203 -11.69 4.83 10.17
CA VAL A 203 -10.23 4.97 10.05
C VAL A 203 -9.63 5.46 11.36
N THR A 204 -8.52 4.84 11.78
CA THR A 204 -7.72 5.25 12.95
C THR A 204 -6.24 5.21 12.60
N VAL A 205 -5.41 5.94 13.32
CA VAL A 205 -4.00 6.15 12.95
C VAL A 205 -3.06 5.99 14.14
N LEU A 206 -1.84 5.53 13.87
CA LEU A 206 -0.70 5.61 14.77
C LEU A 206 0.40 6.44 14.07
N PRO A 207 0.59 7.72 14.46
CA PRO A 207 1.50 8.62 13.75
C PRO A 207 2.97 8.17 13.83
N CYS A 208 3.39 7.65 14.98
CA CYS A 208 4.76 7.19 15.19
C CYS A 208 4.80 5.93 16.08
N PHE A 209 5.51 4.92 15.60
CA PHE A 209 6.05 3.82 16.39
C PHE A 209 7.47 3.50 15.89
N GLY A 210 8.32 2.93 16.73
CA GLY A 210 9.69 2.57 16.34
C GLY A 210 9.94 1.06 16.33
N LEU A 211 11.03 0.68 15.69
CA LEU A 211 11.43 -0.73 15.51
C LEU A 211 12.46 -1.22 16.54
N SER A 212 12.80 -0.39 17.54
CA SER A 212 13.83 -0.63 18.55
C SER A 212 13.28 -0.43 19.97
N GLU A 213 13.91 -1.07 20.96
CA GLU A 213 13.45 -1.09 22.37
C GLU A 213 13.39 0.29 23.04
N GLY A 214 14.15 1.28 22.55
CA GLY A 214 14.14 2.66 23.07
C GLY A 214 12.97 3.52 22.60
N SER A 215 12.08 2.98 21.77
CA SER A 215 10.94 3.70 21.20
C SER A 215 9.82 3.87 22.23
N CYS A 216 9.18 5.06 22.29
CA CYS A 216 8.06 5.30 23.20
C CYS A 216 6.83 4.41 22.93
N ILE A 217 6.63 4.03 21.67
CA ILE A 217 5.69 2.99 21.23
C ILE A 217 6.48 2.09 20.29
N THR A 218 6.54 0.80 20.61
CA THR A 218 7.28 -0.19 19.80
C THR A 218 6.39 -0.83 18.74
N ALA A 219 7.02 -1.51 17.77
CA ALA A 219 6.31 -2.32 16.80
C ALA A 219 5.47 -3.42 17.47
N LYS A 220 5.94 -3.97 18.60
CA LYS A 220 5.20 -4.94 19.41
C LYS A 220 3.96 -4.34 20.07
N ASP A 221 4.07 -3.15 20.65
CA ASP A 221 2.93 -2.47 21.30
C ASP A 221 1.82 -2.17 20.27
N MET A 222 2.21 -1.64 19.11
CA MET A 222 1.31 -1.40 17.97
C MET A 222 0.55 -2.67 17.56
N TRP A 223 1.26 -3.81 17.47
CA TRP A 223 0.63 -5.10 17.16
C TRP A 223 -0.29 -5.57 18.28
N GLY A 224 0.10 -5.40 19.55
CA GLY A 224 -0.73 -5.71 20.72
C GLY A 224 -2.06 -4.96 20.71
N THR A 225 -2.03 -3.64 20.53
CA THR A 225 -3.24 -2.79 20.38
C THR A 225 -4.12 -3.27 19.23
N MET A 226 -3.53 -3.60 18.07
CA MET A 226 -4.29 -4.07 16.92
C MET A 226 -4.89 -5.49 17.10
N VAL A 227 -4.23 -6.38 17.86
CA VAL A 227 -4.80 -7.69 18.24
C VAL A 227 -5.96 -7.53 19.23
N GLN A 228 -5.85 -6.60 20.18
CA GLN A 228 -6.84 -6.39 21.22
C GLN A 228 -8.08 -5.63 20.72
N ASP A 229 -7.87 -4.47 20.09
CA ASP A 229 -8.93 -3.51 19.78
C ASP A 229 -9.25 -3.43 18.27
N GLY A 230 -8.31 -3.84 17.42
CA GLY A 230 -8.39 -3.71 15.96
C GLY A 230 -8.33 -2.26 15.44
N GLN A 231 -7.99 -1.30 16.29
CA GLN A 231 -7.98 0.14 15.97
C GLN A 231 -7.09 0.88 16.97
N PHE A 232 -6.66 2.09 16.61
CA PHE A 232 -5.94 3.00 17.51
C PHE A 232 -6.88 4.04 18.12
N ASP A 233 -6.38 4.81 19.09
CA ASP A 233 -7.08 5.98 19.61
C ASP A 233 -7.38 7.00 18.49
N ARG A 234 -8.57 7.61 18.52
CA ARG A 234 -8.95 8.70 17.60
C ARG A 234 -8.25 10.01 17.96
N GLU A 235 -7.82 10.21 19.21
CA GLU A 235 -7.04 11.39 19.61
C GLU A 235 -5.65 11.44 18.95
N ASN A 236 -5.17 10.33 18.37
CA ASN A 236 -3.94 10.30 17.57
C ASN A 236 -3.98 11.21 16.33
N PHE A 237 -5.16 11.63 15.85
CA PHE A 237 -5.26 12.65 14.81
C PHE A 237 -4.87 14.05 15.30
N ASN A 238 -4.93 14.30 16.61
CA ASN A 238 -4.66 15.58 17.25
C ASN A 238 -3.21 15.72 17.75
N SER A 239 -2.38 14.67 17.64
CA SER A 239 -1.01 14.63 18.20
C SER A 239 -0.02 15.60 17.55
N GLY A 240 -0.33 16.19 16.40
CA GLY A 240 0.59 17.03 15.64
C GLY A 240 1.82 16.27 15.11
N PRO A 241 2.86 16.99 14.64
CA PRO A 241 4.09 16.35 14.17
C PRO A 241 4.83 15.65 15.32
N SER A 242 5.34 14.45 15.06
CA SER A 242 6.20 13.71 15.97
C SER A 242 7.48 14.49 16.27
N MET A 243 8.13 14.15 17.38
CA MET A 243 9.52 14.56 17.59
C MET A 243 10.39 14.05 16.42
N PRO A 244 11.40 14.82 15.97
CA PRO A 244 12.36 14.36 14.98
C PRO A 244 13.16 13.17 15.49
N SER A 245 13.36 12.15 14.66
CA SER A 245 14.07 10.93 15.06
C SER A 245 15.58 11.14 15.23
N SER A 246 16.18 10.34 16.11
CA SER A 246 17.64 10.29 16.27
C SER A 246 18.31 9.60 15.06
N PRO A 247 19.58 9.91 14.75
CA PRO A 247 20.33 9.16 13.74
C PRO A 247 20.40 7.66 14.07
N GLY A 248 19.98 6.82 13.13
CA GLY A 248 19.88 5.37 13.27
C GLY A 248 18.45 4.87 13.56
N GLU A 249 17.56 5.72 14.06
CA GLU A 249 16.15 5.36 14.27
C GLU A 249 15.39 5.33 12.94
N THR A 250 14.36 4.49 12.87
CA THR A 250 13.44 4.39 11.72
C THR A 250 12.01 4.53 12.25
N PRO A 251 11.48 5.76 12.39
CA PRO A 251 10.10 5.96 12.81
C PRO A 251 9.15 5.45 11.72
N CYS A 252 8.08 4.80 12.14
CA CYS A 252 7.08 4.19 11.27
C CYS A 252 5.70 4.77 11.58
N ALA A 253 4.84 4.83 10.57
CA ALA A 253 3.46 5.29 10.65
C ALA A 253 2.51 4.14 10.30
N ALA A 254 1.30 4.11 10.86
CA ALA A 254 0.30 3.09 10.55
C ALA A 254 -1.11 3.65 10.39
N VAL A 255 -1.76 3.35 9.27
CA VAL A 255 -3.20 3.63 9.05
C VAL A 255 -3.97 2.33 9.20
N SER A 256 -4.93 2.30 10.13
CA SER A 256 -5.90 1.22 10.31
C SER A 256 -7.25 1.63 9.72
N ALA A 257 -7.85 0.74 8.94
CA ALA A 257 -9.20 0.90 8.42
C ALA A 257 -10.03 -0.34 8.74
N SER A 258 -11.09 -0.13 9.52
CA SER A 258 -11.88 -1.17 10.16
C SER A 258 -13.32 -1.17 9.66
N ALA A 259 -13.81 -2.33 9.25
CA ALA A 259 -15.16 -2.52 8.71
C ALA A 259 -15.85 -3.72 9.35
N TRP A 260 -17.17 -3.64 9.50
CA TRP A 260 -18.00 -4.81 9.79
C TRP A 260 -18.45 -5.44 8.46
N VAL A 261 -18.36 -6.77 8.37
CA VAL A 261 -18.79 -7.55 7.21
C VAL A 261 -19.84 -8.56 7.66
N GLU A 262 -21.08 -8.33 7.23
CA GLU A 262 -22.22 -9.21 7.53
C GLU A 262 -22.02 -10.63 6.97
N PRO A 263 -22.70 -11.66 7.52
CA PRO A 263 -22.72 -13.00 6.95
C PRO A 263 -23.10 -12.97 5.46
N HIS A 264 -22.31 -13.63 4.61
CA HIS A 264 -22.45 -13.58 3.14
C HIS A 264 -22.35 -12.17 2.51
N GLY A 265 -21.92 -11.17 3.29
CA GLY A 265 -21.74 -9.79 2.88
C GLY A 265 -20.38 -9.49 2.24
N LYS A 266 -20.32 -8.35 1.56
CA LYS A 266 -19.13 -7.81 0.90
C LYS A 266 -18.88 -6.36 1.35
N CYS A 267 -17.64 -6.03 1.67
CA CYS A 267 -17.20 -4.67 1.99
C CYS A 267 -15.97 -4.30 1.16
N THR A 268 -15.68 -3.01 1.02
CA THR A 268 -14.52 -2.50 0.28
C THR A 268 -13.80 -1.42 1.08
N VAL A 269 -12.48 -1.57 1.22
CA VAL A 269 -11.60 -0.66 1.96
C VAL A 269 -10.49 -0.22 1.01
N ALA A 270 -10.38 1.08 0.75
CA ALA A 270 -9.36 1.62 -0.15
C ALA A 270 -8.26 2.33 0.64
N PHE A 271 -7.01 1.90 0.42
CA PHE A 271 -5.81 2.60 0.86
C PHE A 271 -5.10 3.24 -0.33
N ALA A 272 -4.23 4.23 -0.08
CA ALA A 272 -3.30 4.73 -1.09
C ALA A 272 -1.93 5.06 -0.49
N LEU A 273 -0.94 5.18 -1.37
CA LEU A 273 0.43 5.61 -1.08
C LEU A 273 0.80 6.67 -2.12
N ALA A 274 1.40 7.77 -1.70
CA ALA A 274 2.06 8.72 -2.59
C ALA A 274 3.43 9.14 -2.07
N TRP A 275 4.35 9.48 -2.98
CA TRP A 275 5.70 9.92 -2.63
C TRP A 275 6.11 11.19 -3.39
N SER A 276 6.26 12.30 -2.68
CA SER A 276 6.84 13.52 -3.23
C SER A 276 8.37 13.47 -3.11
N SER A 277 9.05 13.21 -4.22
CA SER A 277 10.46 13.55 -4.41
C SER A 277 10.55 14.54 -5.58
N PRO A 278 10.54 15.86 -5.35
CA PRO A 278 10.33 16.82 -6.44
C PRO A 278 11.54 16.99 -7.34
N LYS A 279 12.76 16.78 -6.82
CA LYS A 279 14.02 17.03 -7.53
C LYS A 279 14.78 15.72 -7.79
N VAL A 280 15.24 15.55 -9.04
CA VAL A 280 16.23 14.54 -9.43
C VAL A 280 17.59 15.23 -9.60
N LYS A 281 18.66 14.62 -9.08
CA LYS A 281 20.03 15.15 -9.11
C LYS A 281 20.94 14.14 -9.81
N PHE A 282 21.63 14.57 -10.86
CA PHE A 282 22.59 13.76 -11.59
C PHE A 282 24.00 13.90 -11.01
N SER A 283 24.86 12.90 -11.23
CA SER A 283 26.24 12.86 -10.71
C SER A 283 27.11 14.04 -11.15
N LYS A 284 26.83 14.63 -12.32
CA LYS A 284 27.49 15.85 -12.84
C LYS A 284 26.94 17.16 -12.26
N GLY A 285 26.11 17.12 -11.22
CA GLY A 285 25.60 18.29 -10.48
C GLY A 285 24.26 18.85 -10.99
N SER A 286 23.89 18.61 -12.26
CA SER A 286 22.61 19.04 -12.82
C SER A 286 21.43 18.51 -12.02
N SER A 287 20.49 19.39 -11.69
CA SER A 287 19.28 19.06 -10.92
C SER A 287 18.03 19.55 -11.65
N TYR A 288 17.00 18.71 -11.72
CA TYR A 288 15.76 18.99 -12.45
C TYR A 288 14.53 18.64 -11.61
N HIS A 289 13.40 19.28 -11.90
CA HIS A 289 12.12 18.91 -11.30
C HIS A 289 11.46 17.75 -12.06
N ARG A 290 10.92 16.76 -11.34
CA ARG A 290 10.18 15.62 -11.94
C ARG A 290 8.85 16.07 -12.52
N ARG A 291 8.36 15.41 -13.58
CA ARG A 291 7.17 15.81 -14.34
C ARG A 291 5.95 16.20 -13.51
N TYR A 292 5.63 15.44 -12.46
CA TYR A 292 4.44 15.66 -11.63
C TYR A 292 4.45 17.02 -10.90
N THR A 293 5.61 17.64 -10.66
CA THR A 293 5.71 18.95 -10.00
C THR A 293 5.07 20.08 -10.82
N LYS A 294 4.84 19.87 -12.12
CA LYS A 294 4.04 20.77 -12.95
C LYS A 294 2.59 20.90 -12.46
N TYR A 295 2.07 19.88 -11.78
CA TYR A 295 0.68 19.82 -11.33
C TYR A 295 0.55 19.96 -9.79
N TYR A 296 1.52 19.45 -9.01
CA TYR A 296 1.49 19.45 -7.53
C TYR A 296 2.54 20.38 -6.89
N GLY A 297 3.34 21.08 -7.68
CA GLY A 297 4.43 21.92 -7.20
C GLY A 297 5.57 21.12 -6.56
N THR A 298 6.36 21.82 -5.74
CA THR A 298 7.53 21.26 -5.03
C THR A 298 7.40 21.40 -3.50
N SER A 299 6.19 21.59 -3.00
CA SER A 299 5.91 21.68 -1.56
C SER A 299 6.17 20.33 -0.89
N GLU A 300 6.65 20.33 0.36
CA GLU A 300 6.75 19.11 1.17
C GLU A 300 5.36 18.45 1.29
N ARG A 301 4.29 19.25 1.49
CA ARG A 301 2.90 18.78 1.55
C ARG A 301 2.34 18.22 0.23
N ALA A 302 3.07 18.23 -0.88
CA ALA A 302 2.58 17.71 -2.16
C ALA A 302 2.16 16.22 -2.10
N ALA A 303 2.78 15.42 -1.22
CA ALA A 303 2.37 14.03 -0.99
C ALA A 303 0.94 13.89 -0.45
N GLN A 304 0.47 14.86 0.36
CA GLN A 304 -0.90 14.88 0.90
C GLN A 304 -1.92 15.06 -0.22
N ASN A 305 -1.67 16.02 -1.11
CA ASN A 305 -2.53 16.29 -2.26
C ASN A 305 -2.52 15.12 -3.27
N LEU A 306 -1.35 14.53 -3.53
CA LEU A 306 -1.21 13.37 -4.40
C LEU A 306 -1.98 12.15 -3.89
N VAL A 307 -1.92 11.86 -2.58
CA VAL A 307 -2.59 10.68 -2.01
C VAL A 307 -4.10 10.87 -1.89
N HIS A 308 -4.56 12.10 -1.63
CA HIS A 308 -5.97 12.47 -1.68
C HIS A 308 -6.54 12.32 -3.11
N ASP A 309 -5.85 12.89 -4.11
CA ASP A 309 -6.27 12.75 -5.51
C ASP A 309 -6.28 11.29 -5.96
N ALA A 310 -5.34 10.46 -5.48
CA ALA A 310 -5.32 9.04 -5.78
C ALA A 310 -6.55 8.29 -5.22
N LEU A 311 -6.90 8.50 -3.94
CA LEU A 311 -8.12 7.94 -3.36
C LEU A 311 -9.41 8.42 -4.04
N THR A 312 -9.42 9.65 -4.55
CA THR A 312 -10.59 10.24 -5.22
C THR A 312 -10.74 9.76 -6.68
N ASN A 313 -9.64 9.52 -7.40
CA ASN A 313 -9.67 9.28 -8.85
C ASN A 313 -9.42 7.83 -9.30
N TYR A 314 -9.02 6.90 -8.42
CA TYR A 314 -8.62 5.55 -8.84
C TYR A 314 -9.66 4.78 -9.67
N LYS A 315 -10.96 4.96 -9.40
CA LYS A 315 -12.03 4.30 -10.16
C LYS A 315 -12.01 4.70 -11.63
N ARG A 316 -11.86 6.01 -11.90
CA ARG A 316 -11.67 6.55 -13.25
C ARG A 316 -10.37 6.06 -13.88
N TRP A 317 -9.32 5.87 -13.09
CA TRP A 317 -8.08 5.26 -13.59
C TRP A 317 -8.31 3.80 -14.00
N GLU A 318 -9.02 2.99 -13.21
CA GLU A 318 -9.38 1.61 -13.58
C GLU A 318 -10.20 1.57 -14.88
N GLU A 319 -11.23 2.41 -15.02
CA GLU A 319 -12.05 2.54 -16.24
C GLU A 319 -11.22 2.86 -17.48
N GLU A 320 -10.34 3.88 -17.41
CA GLU A 320 -9.48 4.24 -18.55
C GLU A 320 -8.40 3.17 -18.81
N ILE A 321 -7.90 2.46 -17.79
CA ILE A 321 -6.97 1.33 -17.95
C ILE A 321 -7.66 0.18 -18.70
N GLU A 322 -8.86 -0.22 -18.27
CA GLU A 322 -9.63 -1.28 -18.91
C GLU A 322 -9.97 -0.94 -20.36
N LYS A 323 -10.34 0.32 -20.63
CA LYS A 323 -10.67 0.83 -21.95
C LYS A 323 -9.52 0.67 -22.97
N TRP A 324 -8.26 0.88 -22.57
CA TRP A 324 -7.12 0.68 -23.49
C TRP A 324 -6.62 -0.78 -23.54
N GLN A 325 -6.79 -1.57 -22.47
CA GLN A 325 -6.45 -3.00 -22.47
C GLN A 325 -7.48 -3.85 -23.23
N SER A 326 -8.78 -3.56 -23.10
CA SER A 326 -9.91 -4.36 -23.59
C SER A 326 -9.83 -4.75 -25.07
N PRO A 327 -9.44 -3.87 -26.03
CA PRO A 327 -9.37 -4.25 -27.46
C PRO A 327 -8.39 -5.38 -27.76
N ILE A 328 -7.32 -5.53 -26.98
CA ILE A 328 -6.31 -6.59 -27.13
C ILE A 328 -6.72 -7.82 -26.33
N LEU A 329 -7.23 -7.64 -25.11
CA LEU A 329 -7.66 -8.76 -24.25
C LEU A 329 -8.79 -9.57 -24.89
N LYS A 330 -9.72 -8.91 -25.58
CA LYS A 330 -10.89 -9.51 -26.26
C LYS A 330 -10.62 -9.94 -27.70
N ASP A 331 -9.37 -9.87 -28.18
CA ASP A 331 -9.04 -10.37 -29.51
C ASP A 331 -8.74 -11.87 -29.44
N ASP A 332 -9.70 -12.69 -29.85
CA ASP A 332 -9.59 -14.16 -29.87
C ASP A 332 -8.55 -14.68 -30.89
N ARG A 333 -8.05 -13.81 -31.78
CA ARG A 333 -6.96 -14.15 -32.72
C ARG A 333 -5.58 -14.11 -32.04
N LEU A 334 -5.47 -13.48 -30.87
CA LEU A 334 -4.22 -13.37 -30.11
C LEU A 334 -4.13 -14.50 -29.07
N PRO A 335 -3.00 -15.24 -28.99
CA PRO A 335 -2.81 -16.24 -27.95
C PRO A 335 -2.85 -15.63 -26.53
N GLU A 336 -3.41 -16.36 -25.57
CA GLU A 336 -3.51 -15.90 -24.17
C GLU A 336 -2.15 -15.55 -23.53
N TRP A 337 -1.10 -16.31 -23.85
CA TRP A 337 0.25 -15.99 -23.38
C TRP A 337 0.76 -14.64 -23.89
N TYR A 338 0.39 -14.27 -25.13
CA TYR A 338 0.84 -13.03 -25.75
C TYR A 338 0.18 -11.82 -25.09
N LYS A 339 -1.11 -11.93 -24.74
CA LYS A 339 -1.89 -10.85 -24.12
C LYS A 339 -1.24 -10.34 -22.83
N PHE A 340 -0.98 -11.21 -21.85
CA PHE A 340 -0.37 -10.77 -20.59
C PHE A 340 1.10 -10.38 -20.72
N THR A 341 1.88 -11.06 -21.57
CA THR A 341 3.28 -10.67 -21.81
C THR A 341 3.35 -9.27 -22.39
N LEU A 342 2.54 -8.96 -23.41
CA LEU A 342 2.51 -7.63 -24.05
C LEU A 342 2.26 -6.51 -23.04
N PHE A 343 1.32 -6.68 -22.11
CA PHE A 343 1.05 -5.68 -21.10
C PHE A 343 2.12 -5.66 -19.99
N ASN A 344 2.52 -6.82 -19.47
CA ASN A 344 3.45 -6.87 -18.34
C ASN A 344 4.85 -6.38 -18.68
N GLU A 345 5.35 -6.55 -19.92
CA GLU A 345 6.62 -5.97 -20.37
C GLU A 345 6.63 -4.42 -20.37
N LEU A 346 5.46 -3.77 -20.39
CA LEU A 346 5.38 -2.30 -20.26
C LEU A 346 5.83 -1.80 -18.88
N TYR A 347 6.00 -2.68 -17.88
CA TYR A 347 6.59 -2.31 -16.58
C TYR A 347 7.90 -1.54 -16.75
N PHE A 348 8.71 -1.90 -17.76
CA PHE A 348 10.02 -1.28 -18.01
C PHE A 348 9.93 0.22 -18.36
N LEU A 349 8.79 0.70 -18.89
CA LEU A 349 8.59 2.13 -19.16
C LEU A 349 8.54 2.98 -17.87
N VAL A 350 8.16 2.37 -16.74
CA VAL A 350 8.16 2.99 -15.41
C VAL A 350 9.41 2.57 -14.63
N ALA A 351 9.80 1.31 -14.76
CA ALA A 351 10.82 0.67 -13.93
C ALA A 351 12.26 0.82 -14.44
N GLY A 352 12.48 1.00 -15.75
CA GLY A 352 13.79 1.06 -16.41
C GLY A 352 14.62 2.32 -16.13
N GLY A 353 14.47 2.94 -14.96
CA GLY A 353 15.18 4.16 -14.57
C GLY A 353 14.67 5.44 -15.23
N THR A 354 13.41 5.47 -15.69
CA THR A 354 12.83 6.59 -16.44
C THR A 354 12.92 7.92 -15.68
N VAL A 355 13.62 8.90 -16.26
CA VAL A 355 13.68 10.27 -15.73
C VAL A 355 12.89 11.22 -16.61
N TRP A 356 11.67 11.54 -16.18
CA TRP A 356 10.81 12.51 -16.86
C TRP A 356 10.83 13.85 -16.14
N ILE A 357 11.39 14.87 -16.78
CA ILE A 357 11.51 16.22 -16.23
C ILE A 357 10.32 17.12 -16.62
N GLY A 358 9.94 18.02 -15.72
CA GLY A 358 9.03 19.13 -16.01
C GLY A 358 9.80 20.36 -16.45
N THR A 359 9.58 20.82 -17.69
CA THR A 359 10.06 22.15 -18.11
C THR A 359 9.12 23.23 -17.56
N TYR A 360 9.68 24.09 -16.71
CA TYR A 360 9.15 25.43 -16.50
C TYR A 360 9.66 26.27 -17.67
N HIS A 361 8.76 26.65 -18.57
CA HIS A 361 8.97 27.87 -19.36
C HIS A 361 8.64 29.01 -18.41
N TYR A 362 9.69 29.73 -17.98
CA TYR A 362 9.57 31.02 -17.31
C TYR A 362 9.24 32.09 -18.35
#